data_AF-A0A952CD75-F1
#
_entry.id   AF-A0A952CD75-F1
#
_cell.length_a   1.000
_cell.length_b   1.000
_cell.length_c   1.000
_cell.angle_alpha   90.00
_cell.angle_beta   90.00
_cell.angle_gamma   90.00
#
_symmetry.space_group_name_H-M   'P 1'
#
loop_
_entity.id
_entity.type
_entity.pdbx_description
1 polymer ?
#
loop_
_entity_poly.entity_id
_entity_poly.type
_entity_poly.pdbx_seq_one_letter_code
_entity_poly.pdbx_strand_id
1 'polypeptide(L)'
;MAEPFADVVSEMLPRYARQNGLPAPATASCRLVGRRLCGLLETRGWPQPLAPDEMGTPGEMSAAAVAPLVAELIEGLDEFATETWAGPLRQLVKACFHPEFRTCRESYREVGADGACRRQEAGRVRMRLSGSHCVDCPYWTALAPAQHADLLARHWRDGGAAGMAALREICLPEDFRRLRQLVWAGSRRNRD
;
A
#
# COMPACT_ATOMS: atom_id res chain seq x y z
N MET A 1 2.26 16.55 -9.86
CA MET A 1 1.72 15.49 -8.97
C MET A 1 2.61 15.23 -7.75
N ALA A 2 3.89 15.64 -7.80
CA ALA A 2 4.87 15.36 -6.75
C ALA A 2 4.48 15.80 -5.33
N GLU A 3 3.98 17.03 -5.12
CA GLU A 3 3.70 17.50 -3.75
C GLU A 3 2.55 16.75 -3.06
N PRO A 4 1.37 16.54 -3.69
CA PRO A 4 0.35 15.66 -3.12
C PRO A 4 0.85 14.24 -2.81
N PHE A 5 1.74 13.68 -3.62
CA PHE A 5 2.38 12.40 -3.36
C PHE A 5 3.31 12.46 -2.13
N ALA A 6 4.14 13.50 -2.05
CA ALA A 6 5.05 13.74 -0.95
C ALA A 6 4.31 13.90 0.38
N ASP A 7 3.23 14.66 0.39
CA ASP A 7 2.38 14.87 1.57
C ASP A 7 1.82 13.54 2.07
N VAL A 8 1.19 12.76 1.18
CA VAL A 8 0.58 11.47 1.57
C VAL A 8 1.62 10.45 2.03
N VAL A 9 2.76 10.31 1.34
CA VAL A 9 3.84 9.41 1.78
C VAL A 9 4.43 9.86 3.11
N SER A 10 4.48 11.18 3.38
CA SER A 10 4.96 11.74 4.64
C SER A 10 4.07 11.44 5.85
N GLU A 11 2.83 11.02 5.64
CA GLU A 11 1.93 10.54 6.71
C GLU A 11 2.15 9.04 7.00
N MET A 12 2.47 8.26 5.96
CA MET A 12 2.55 6.79 6.03
C MET A 12 3.74 6.26 6.81
N LEU A 13 4.94 6.78 6.51
CA LEU A 13 6.18 6.28 7.13
C LEU A 13 6.20 6.56 8.65
N PRO A 14 5.79 7.75 9.15
CA PRO A 14 5.60 7.95 10.59
C PRO A 14 4.56 7.03 11.21
N ARG A 15 3.43 6.76 10.53
CA ARG A 15 2.43 5.81 11.03
C ARG A 15 3.04 4.41 11.16
N TYR A 16 3.75 3.93 10.14
CA TYR A 16 4.42 2.64 10.20
C TYR A 16 5.46 2.58 11.32
N ALA A 17 6.24 3.63 11.51
CA ALA A 17 7.21 3.71 12.59
C ALA A 17 6.52 3.59 13.96
N ARG A 18 5.46 4.38 14.19
CA ARG A 18 4.65 4.33 15.43
C ARG A 18 4.04 2.94 15.67
N GLN A 19 3.52 2.30 14.62
CA GLN A 19 2.92 0.96 14.70
C GLN A 19 3.90 -0.12 15.14
N ASN A 20 5.20 0.08 14.89
CA ASN A 20 6.26 -0.90 15.14
C ASN A 20 7.23 -0.46 16.24
N GLY A 21 6.90 0.60 17.00
CA GLY A 21 7.76 1.10 18.09
C GLY A 21 9.10 1.66 17.62
N LEU A 22 9.17 2.13 16.37
CA LEU A 22 10.37 2.68 15.76
C LEU A 22 10.45 4.20 15.96
N PRO A 23 11.67 4.78 15.97
CA PRO A 23 11.86 6.22 15.89
C PRO A 23 11.07 6.87 14.75
N ALA A 24 10.48 8.03 15.03
CA ALA A 24 9.76 8.80 14.01
C ALA A 24 10.75 9.31 12.95
N PRO A 25 10.44 9.11 11.67
CA PRO A 25 11.32 9.53 10.59
C PRO A 25 11.30 11.05 10.43
N ALA A 26 12.41 11.64 9.98
CA ALA A 26 12.43 13.05 9.63
C ALA A 26 11.42 13.35 8.50
N THR A 27 10.61 14.39 8.67
CA THR A 27 9.60 14.78 7.68
C THR A 27 10.21 15.08 6.31
N ALA A 28 11.39 15.72 6.28
CA ALA A 28 12.11 16.00 5.05
C ALA A 28 12.47 14.71 4.27
N SER A 29 12.94 13.67 4.97
CA SER A 29 13.24 12.36 4.38
C SER A 29 12.00 11.69 3.81
N CYS A 30 10.87 11.74 4.53
CA CYS A 30 9.62 11.16 4.04
C CYS A 30 9.08 11.88 2.80
N ARG A 31 9.14 13.22 2.78
CA ARG A 31 8.76 14.01 1.60
C ARG A 31 9.69 13.73 0.42
N LEU A 32 10.99 13.57 0.66
CA LEU A 32 11.97 13.22 -0.37
C LEU A 32 11.61 11.88 -1.01
N VAL A 33 11.33 10.85 -0.21
CA VAL A 33 10.86 9.55 -0.69
C VAL A 33 9.59 9.70 -1.55
N GLY A 34 8.59 10.45 -1.08
CA GLY A 34 7.35 10.64 -1.83
C GLY A 34 7.55 11.36 -3.17
N ARG A 35 8.43 12.36 -3.23
CA ARG A 35 8.82 13.01 -4.48
C ARG A 35 9.52 12.05 -5.44
N ARG A 36 10.49 11.27 -4.95
CA ARG A 36 11.19 10.26 -5.77
C ARG A 36 10.25 9.20 -6.30
N LEU A 37 9.30 8.74 -5.47
CA LEU A 37 8.28 7.79 -5.90
C LEU A 37 7.37 8.35 -7.00
N CYS A 38 7.02 9.63 -6.92
CA CYS A 38 6.30 10.31 -8.02
C CYS A 38 7.19 10.42 -9.28
N GLY A 39 8.47 10.77 -9.13
CA GLY A 39 9.42 10.82 -10.24
C GLY A 39 9.62 9.48 -10.94
N LEU A 40 9.60 8.38 -10.19
CA LEU A 40 9.60 7.02 -10.74
C LEU A 40 8.37 6.75 -11.62
N LEU A 41 7.17 7.18 -11.18
CA LEU A 41 5.94 7.06 -11.97
C LEU A 41 5.98 7.93 -13.23
N GLU A 42 6.53 9.14 -13.13
CA GLU A 42 6.68 10.06 -14.27
C GLU A 42 7.68 9.52 -15.30
N THR A 43 8.78 8.90 -14.86
CA THR A 43 9.84 8.39 -15.74
C THR A 43 9.50 7.03 -16.35
N ARG A 44 8.95 6.11 -15.55
CA ARG A 44 8.66 4.73 -15.99
C ARG A 44 7.26 4.54 -16.55
N GLY A 45 6.40 5.55 -16.38
CA GLY A 45 5.00 5.51 -16.76
C GLY A 45 4.09 5.13 -15.60
N TRP A 46 2.92 5.76 -15.61
CA TRP A 46 1.84 5.45 -14.68
C TRP A 46 1.17 4.12 -15.08
N PRO A 47 0.56 3.38 -14.13
CA PRO A 47 -0.26 2.22 -14.48
C PRO A 47 -1.32 2.59 -15.51
N GLN A 48 -1.53 1.73 -16.50
CA GLN A 48 -2.57 1.96 -17.50
C GLN A 48 -3.96 1.79 -16.85
N PRO A 49 -4.86 2.80 -16.96
CA PRO A 49 -6.22 2.67 -16.47
C PRO A 49 -7.01 1.72 -17.37
N LEU A 50 -7.91 0.92 -16.78
CA LEU A 50 -8.77 0.02 -17.56
C LEU A 50 -9.80 0.81 -18.37
N ALA A 51 -10.09 0.33 -19.59
CA ALA A 51 -11.25 0.75 -20.36
C ALA A 51 -12.57 0.35 -19.65
N PRO A 52 -13.72 0.99 -19.97
CA PRO A 52 -14.99 0.75 -19.28
C PRO A 52 -15.47 -0.70 -19.23
N ASP A 53 -15.06 -1.54 -20.16
CA ASP A 53 -15.42 -2.96 -20.30
C ASP A 53 -14.29 -3.93 -19.94
N GLU A 54 -13.08 -3.43 -19.68
CA GLU A 54 -11.94 -4.25 -19.30
C GLU A 54 -12.01 -4.70 -17.84
N MET A 55 -11.65 -5.96 -17.61
CA MET A 55 -11.53 -6.54 -16.27
C MET A 55 -10.14 -6.34 -15.65
N GLY A 56 -9.11 -6.25 -16.48
CA GLY A 56 -7.71 -6.26 -16.07
C GLY A 56 -7.25 -7.62 -15.53
N THR A 57 -5.93 -7.80 -15.48
CA THR A 57 -5.31 -9.00 -14.90
C THR A 57 -4.44 -8.59 -13.73
N PRO A 58 -4.55 -9.26 -12.56
CA PRO A 58 -3.62 -9.05 -11.47
C PRO A 58 -2.18 -9.29 -11.95
N GLY A 59 -1.33 -8.28 -11.83
CA GLY A 59 0.10 -8.38 -12.12
C GLY A 59 0.91 -8.12 -10.87
N GLU A 60 2.00 -8.86 -10.69
CA GLU A 60 2.93 -8.63 -9.58
C GLU A 60 4.31 -8.28 -10.12
N MET A 61 4.92 -7.23 -9.57
CA MET A 61 6.33 -6.98 -9.81
C MET A 61 7.18 -8.00 -9.06
N SER A 62 8.16 -8.59 -9.75
CA SER A 62 9.13 -9.50 -9.15
C SER A 62 10.03 -8.75 -8.16
N ALA A 63 10.62 -9.47 -7.20
CA ALA A 63 11.58 -8.88 -6.27
C ALA A 63 12.77 -8.23 -6.99
N ALA A 64 13.25 -8.86 -8.07
CA ALA A 64 14.34 -8.34 -8.90
C ALA A 64 13.97 -7.02 -9.61
N ALA A 65 12.71 -6.86 -10.04
CA ALA A 65 12.23 -5.63 -10.64
C ALA A 65 12.04 -4.49 -9.62
N VAL A 66 11.65 -4.82 -8.37
CA VAL A 66 11.39 -3.82 -7.32
C VAL A 66 12.67 -3.36 -6.62
N ALA A 67 13.65 -4.24 -6.44
CA ALA A 67 14.90 -3.94 -5.73
C ALA A 67 15.60 -2.65 -6.20
N PRO A 68 15.86 -2.41 -7.49
CA PRO A 68 16.52 -1.18 -7.94
C PRO A 68 15.68 0.08 -7.69
N LEU A 69 14.34 -0.03 -7.74
CA LEU A 69 13.45 1.09 -7.45
C LEU A 69 13.49 1.48 -5.98
N VAL A 70 13.54 0.49 -5.09
CA VAL A 70 13.70 0.73 -3.65
C VAL A 70 15.06 1.36 -3.36
N ALA A 71 16.12 0.91 -4.04
CA ALA A 71 17.46 1.49 -3.91
C ALA A 71 17.50 2.98 -4.28
N GLU A 72 16.81 3.38 -5.35
CA GLU A 72 16.68 4.79 -5.76
C GLU A 72 15.92 5.62 -4.70
N LEU A 73 14.89 5.05 -4.07
CA LEU A 73 14.14 5.75 -3.01
C LEU A 73 14.99 6.01 -1.76
N ILE A 74 15.86 5.07 -1.37
CA ILE A 74 16.68 5.14 -0.15
C ILE A 74 18.02 5.87 -0.33
N GLU A 75 18.42 6.15 -1.56
CA GLU A 75 19.72 6.76 -1.84
C GLU A 75 19.92 8.08 -1.07
N GLY A 76 20.99 8.19 -0.28
CA GLY A 76 21.30 9.40 0.49
C GLY A 76 20.40 9.65 1.70
N LEU A 77 19.57 8.67 2.11
CA LEU A 77 18.96 8.68 3.44
C LEU A 77 19.98 8.20 4.49
N ASP A 78 19.66 8.41 5.77
CA ASP A 78 20.48 7.90 6.87
C ASP A 78 20.47 6.35 6.93
N GLU A 79 21.44 5.79 7.66
CA GLU A 79 21.63 4.35 7.82
C GLU A 79 20.39 3.68 8.42
N PHE A 80 19.78 4.31 9.43
CA PHE A 80 18.58 3.81 10.09
C PHE A 80 17.41 3.66 9.11
N ALA A 81 17.15 4.68 8.28
CA ALA A 81 16.11 4.64 7.25
C ALA A 81 16.41 3.58 6.19
N THR A 82 17.67 3.43 5.80
CA THR A 82 18.12 2.44 4.81
C THR A 82 17.80 1.02 5.26
N GLU A 83 18.10 0.67 6.51
CA GLU A 83 17.83 -0.65 7.08
C GLU A 83 16.33 -0.88 7.33
N THR A 84 15.64 0.14 7.83
CA THR A 84 14.29 -0.03 8.39
C THR A 84 13.19 0.10 7.34
N TRP A 85 13.39 0.91 6.29
CA TRP A 85 12.32 1.28 5.37
C TRP A 85 12.30 0.45 4.09
N ALA A 86 13.30 -0.38 3.81
CA ALA A 86 13.32 -1.21 2.60
C ALA A 86 12.05 -2.07 2.44
N GLY A 87 11.49 -2.58 3.53
CA GLY A 87 10.22 -3.31 3.55
C GLY A 87 9.01 -2.44 3.17
N PRO A 88 8.72 -1.36 3.93
CA PRO A 88 7.67 -0.39 3.60
C PRO A 88 7.77 0.19 2.19
N LEU A 89 8.96 0.60 1.75
CA LEU A 89 9.17 1.20 0.43
C LEU A 89 8.89 0.21 -0.70
N ARG A 90 9.22 -1.07 -0.52
CA ARG A 90 8.83 -2.12 -1.46
C ARG A 90 7.32 -2.21 -1.62
N GLN A 91 6.56 -2.04 -0.54
CA GLN A 91 5.09 -2.03 -0.60
C GLN A 91 4.57 -0.81 -1.35
N LEU A 92 5.16 0.37 -1.13
CA LEU A 92 4.83 1.58 -1.88
C LEU A 92 5.08 1.42 -3.38
N VAL A 93 6.28 0.95 -3.75
CA VAL A 93 6.63 0.70 -5.15
C VAL A 93 5.63 -0.26 -5.79
N LYS A 94 5.41 -1.42 -5.16
CA LYS A 94 4.42 -2.39 -5.68
C LYS A 94 3.04 -1.77 -5.85
N ALA A 95 2.57 -0.98 -4.88
CA ALA A 95 1.27 -0.34 -4.97
C ALA A 95 1.19 0.70 -6.09
N CYS A 96 2.23 1.52 -6.26
CA CYS A 96 2.28 2.53 -7.31
C CYS A 96 2.30 1.94 -8.71
N PHE A 97 2.86 0.75 -8.91
CA PHE A 97 2.96 0.09 -10.22
C PHE A 97 2.00 -1.09 -10.41
N HIS A 98 1.17 -1.40 -9.41
CA HIS A 98 0.21 -2.51 -9.54
C HIS A 98 -0.84 -2.16 -10.61
N PRO A 99 -1.02 -3.00 -11.64
CA PRO A 99 -2.06 -2.77 -12.65
C PRO A 99 -3.44 -2.81 -12.01
N GLU A 100 -4.37 -2.04 -12.58
CA GLU A 100 -5.77 -2.03 -12.18
C GLU A 100 -6.46 -3.34 -12.60
N PHE A 101 -7.37 -3.83 -11.75
CA PHE A 101 -8.23 -4.98 -12.03
C PHE A 101 -9.53 -4.87 -11.24
N ARG A 102 -10.61 -5.46 -11.75
CA ARG A 102 -11.98 -5.30 -11.21
C ARG A 102 -12.53 -6.51 -10.47
N THR A 103 -11.77 -7.59 -10.38
CA THR A 103 -12.20 -8.79 -9.65
C THR A 103 -11.45 -8.91 -8.34
N CYS A 104 -12.18 -9.05 -7.23
CA CYS A 104 -11.55 -9.37 -5.97
C CYS A 104 -10.90 -10.77 -6.02
N ARG A 105 -9.62 -10.87 -5.64
CA ARG A 105 -8.91 -12.16 -5.51
C ARG A 105 -9.24 -12.92 -4.21
N GLU A 106 -10.13 -12.38 -3.40
CA GLU A 106 -10.47 -12.89 -2.06
C GLU A 106 -9.26 -13.22 -1.18
N SER A 107 -8.15 -12.51 -1.39
CA SER A 107 -6.86 -12.85 -0.75
C SER A 107 -6.91 -12.75 0.77
N TYR A 108 -7.83 -11.96 1.32
CA TYR A 108 -8.10 -11.91 2.75
C TYR A 108 -8.68 -13.21 3.33
N ARG A 109 -9.21 -14.12 2.50
CA ARG A 109 -9.72 -15.43 2.95
C ARG A 109 -8.63 -16.51 2.94
N GLU A 110 -7.47 -16.24 2.35
CA GLU A 110 -6.42 -17.25 2.17
C GLU A 110 -5.98 -17.83 3.52
N VAL A 111 -5.95 -19.16 3.58
CA VAL A 111 -5.54 -19.93 4.76
C VAL A 111 -4.26 -20.70 4.48
N GLY A 112 -3.40 -20.77 5.49
CA GLY A 112 -2.28 -21.69 5.50
C GLY A 112 -2.73 -23.14 5.66
N ALA A 113 -1.79 -24.07 5.53
CA ALA A 113 -2.01 -25.50 5.75
C ALA A 113 -2.47 -25.84 7.19
N ASP A 114 -2.20 -24.94 8.14
CA ASP A 114 -2.62 -24.95 9.54
C ASP A 114 -4.05 -24.43 9.76
N GLY A 115 -4.75 -24.01 8.68
CA GLY A 115 -6.08 -23.41 8.73
C GLY A 115 -6.09 -21.95 9.21
N ALA A 116 -4.94 -21.38 9.56
CA ALA A 116 -4.82 -19.99 10.01
C ALA A 116 -4.87 -19.03 8.83
N CYS A 117 -5.60 -17.91 8.97
CA CYS A 117 -5.55 -16.84 7.98
C CYS A 117 -4.33 -15.95 8.21
N ARG A 118 -3.22 -16.32 7.56
CA ARG A 118 -1.96 -15.57 7.62
C ARG A 118 -2.13 -14.10 7.25
N ARG A 119 -3.13 -13.77 6.42
CA ARG A 119 -3.36 -12.41 5.93
C ARG A 119 -4.04 -11.47 6.94
N GLN A 120 -4.56 -12.02 8.05
CA GLN A 120 -5.31 -11.31 9.09
C GLN A 120 -4.63 -11.34 10.46
N GLU A 121 -3.55 -12.11 10.62
CA GLU A 121 -2.75 -12.12 11.85
C GLU A 121 -2.26 -10.72 12.21
N ALA A 122 -2.56 -10.24 13.43
CA ALA A 122 -2.22 -8.89 13.89
C ALA A 122 -0.74 -8.54 13.70
N GLY A 123 0.15 -9.50 13.99
CA GLY A 123 1.60 -9.35 13.81
C GLY A 123 1.99 -9.08 12.35
N ARG A 124 1.34 -9.77 11.39
CA ARG A 124 1.62 -9.56 9.96
C ARG A 124 1.04 -8.25 9.45
N VAL A 125 -0.15 -7.88 9.93
CA VAL A 125 -0.80 -6.62 9.53
C VAL A 125 0.03 -5.41 10.00
N ARG A 126 0.64 -5.46 11.19
CA ARG A 126 1.53 -4.40 11.70
C ARG A 126 2.78 -4.18 10.83
N MET A 127 3.28 -5.22 10.19
CA MET A 127 4.43 -5.14 9.28
C MET A 127 4.06 -4.56 7.89
N ARG A 128 2.78 -4.21 7.65
CA ARG A 128 2.33 -3.69 6.36
C ARG A 128 2.05 -2.20 6.43
N LEU A 129 2.68 -1.48 5.51
CA LEU A 129 2.37 -0.07 5.29
C LEU A 129 0.93 0.07 4.76
N SER A 130 0.51 -0.83 3.87
CA SER A 130 -0.85 -0.84 3.32
C SER A 130 -1.93 -1.29 4.31
N GLY A 131 -1.55 -1.83 5.46
CA GLY A 131 -2.48 -2.44 6.39
C GLY A 131 -2.93 -3.82 5.94
N SER A 132 -4.24 -4.07 5.90
CA SER A 132 -4.78 -5.36 5.45
C SER A 132 -4.48 -5.60 3.96
N HIS A 133 -4.39 -6.87 3.57
CA HIS A 133 -4.08 -7.27 2.20
C HIS A 133 -5.09 -6.79 1.16
N CYS A 134 -6.29 -6.40 1.60
CA CYS A 134 -7.30 -5.82 0.71
C CYS A 134 -7.06 -4.36 0.37
N VAL A 135 -6.47 -3.56 1.26
CA VAL A 135 -6.25 -2.12 1.00
C VAL A 135 -5.22 -1.89 -0.12
N ASP A 136 -4.27 -2.80 -0.27
CA ASP A 136 -3.27 -2.80 -1.35
C ASP A 136 -3.88 -3.19 -2.71
N CYS A 137 -5.02 -3.87 -2.71
CA CYS A 137 -5.63 -4.40 -3.91
C CYS A 137 -6.45 -3.31 -4.63
N PRO A 138 -6.12 -3.03 -5.91
CA PRO A 138 -6.81 -2.05 -6.76
C PRO A 138 -8.33 -2.11 -6.66
N TYR A 139 -8.95 -3.30 -6.70
CA TYR A 139 -10.40 -3.46 -6.60
C TYR A 139 -11.04 -2.67 -5.44
N TRP A 140 -10.42 -2.64 -4.26
CA TRP A 140 -11.01 -2.09 -3.04
C TRP A 140 -10.91 -0.57 -2.91
N THR A 141 -10.11 0.03 -3.75
CA THR A 141 -9.82 1.46 -3.74
C THR A 141 -10.99 2.29 -4.31
N ALA A 142 -11.89 1.63 -5.04
CA ALA A 142 -13.17 2.18 -5.50
C ALA A 142 -14.33 2.05 -4.49
N LEU A 143 -14.17 1.26 -3.43
CA LEU A 143 -15.21 1.06 -2.41
C LEU A 143 -15.11 2.11 -1.29
N ALA A 144 -16.26 2.50 -0.76
CA ALA A 144 -16.31 3.43 0.37
C ALA A 144 -15.60 2.82 1.60
N PRO A 145 -14.93 3.62 2.45
CA PRO A 145 -14.24 3.12 3.64
C PRO A 145 -15.10 2.22 4.53
N ALA A 146 -16.37 2.57 4.73
CA ALA A 146 -17.32 1.78 5.51
C ALA A 146 -17.61 0.41 4.87
N GLN A 147 -17.83 0.36 3.55
CA GLN A 147 -18.09 -0.90 2.83
C GLN A 147 -16.90 -1.86 2.95
N HIS A 148 -15.67 -1.34 2.85
CA HIS A 148 -14.47 -2.15 3.04
C HIS A 148 -14.35 -2.63 4.51
N ALA A 149 -14.64 -1.77 5.48
CA ALA A 149 -14.64 -2.14 6.89
C ALA A 149 -15.66 -3.24 7.21
N ASP A 150 -16.91 -3.11 6.75
CA ASP A 150 -17.96 -4.10 6.97
C ASP A 150 -17.59 -5.45 6.35
N LEU A 151 -16.98 -5.44 5.17
CA LEU A 151 -16.53 -6.67 4.51
C LEU A 151 -15.39 -7.35 5.28
N LEU A 152 -14.37 -6.60 5.71
CA LEU A 152 -13.32 -7.18 6.52
C LEU A 152 -13.86 -7.69 7.85
N ALA A 153 -14.74 -6.94 8.53
CA ALA A 153 -15.36 -7.35 9.79
C ALA A 153 -16.10 -8.69 9.68
N ARG A 154 -16.86 -8.90 8.60
CA ARG A 154 -17.60 -10.15 8.35
C ARG A 154 -16.71 -11.36 8.07
N HIS A 155 -15.47 -11.14 7.67
CA HIS A 155 -14.56 -12.20 7.24
C HIS A 155 -13.27 -12.27 8.06
N TRP A 156 -13.16 -11.45 9.10
CA TRP A 156 -12.08 -11.47 10.04
C TRP A 156 -12.19 -12.70 10.93
N ARG A 157 -11.16 -13.54 10.95
CA ARG A 157 -11.17 -14.82 11.67
C ARG A 157 -10.67 -14.66 13.09
N ASP A 158 -9.59 -13.90 13.27
CA ASP A 158 -8.95 -13.71 14.57
C ASP A 158 -9.73 -12.71 15.44
N GLY A 159 -10.52 -13.20 16.40
CA GLY A 159 -11.37 -12.36 17.26
C GLY A 159 -12.59 -11.74 16.55
N GLY A 160 -12.91 -12.18 15.32
CA GLY A 160 -14.08 -11.72 14.58
C GLY A 160 -14.09 -10.22 14.30
N ALA A 161 -15.28 -9.63 14.20
CA ALA A 161 -15.46 -8.19 14.00
C ALA A 161 -14.80 -7.34 15.11
N ALA A 162 -14.78 -7.82 16.36
CA ALA A 162 -14.15 -7.12 17.48
C ALA A 162 -12.62 -7.06 17.32
N GLY A 163 -12.01 -8.16 16.87
CA GLY A 163 -10.58 -8.21 16.56
C GLY A 163 -10.19 -7.24 15.44
N MET A 164 -10.99 -7.14 14.38
CA MET A 164 -10.77 -6.15 13.33
C MET A 164 -10.92 -4.72 13.86
N ALA A 165 -11.97 -4.44 14.64
CA ALA A 165 -12.22 -3.11 15.20
C ALA A 165 -11.05 -2.62 16.08
N ALA A 166 -10.47 -3.51 16.90
CA ALA A 166 -9.31 -3.20 17.73
C ALA A 166 -8.04 -2.84 16.91
N LEU A 167 -7.98 -3.26 15.64
CA LEU A 167 -6.85 -3.04 14.74
C LEU A 167 -7.21 -2.10 13.58
N ARG A 168 -8.36 -1.42 13.62
CA ARG A 168 -8.93 -0.72 12.46
C ARG A 168 -7.95 0.23 11.79
N GLU A 169 -7.24 1.06 12.55
CA GLU A 169 -6.27 2.03 12.03
C GLU A 169 -5.08 1.37 11.33
N ILE A 170 -4.75 0.14 11.71
CA ILE A 170 -3.67 -0.65 11.11
C ILE A 170 -4.22 -1.41 9.90
N CYS A 171 -5.43 -1.97 9.98
CA CYS A 171 -6.04 -2.78 8.91
C CYS A 171 -6.54 -1.94 7.73
N LEU A 172 -6.99 -0.71 7.97
CA LEU A 172 -7.65 0.16 7.01
C LEU A 172 -7.05 1.57 7.01
N PRO A 173 -5.75 1.71 6.73
CA PRO A 173 -5.10 3.01 6.80
C PRO A 173 -5.59 3.92 5.67
N GLU A 174 -6.14 5.08 6.03
CA GLU A 174 -6.76 6.02 5.08
C GLU A 174 -5.72 6.70 4.18
N ASP A 175 -4.52 6.95 4.70
CA ASP A 175 -3.38 7.47 3.94
C ASP A 175 -3.07 6.58 2.72
N PHE A 176 -3.10 5.25 2.88
CA PHE A 176 -2.79 4.29 1.83
C PHE A 176 -3.86 4.24 0.76
N ARG A 177 -5.13 4.31 1.16
CA ARG A 177 -6.22 4.49 0.19
C ARG A 177 -6.04 5.79 -0.59
N ARG A 178 -5.65 6.88 0.07
CA ARG A 178 -5.40 8.18 -0.58
C ARG A 178 -4.27 8.11 -1.60
N LEU A 179 -3.16 7.42 -1.28
CA LEU A 179 -2.08 7.18 -2.24
C LEU A 179 -2.58 6.43 -3.48
N ARG A 180 -3.34 5.35 -3.29
CA ARG A 180 -3.91 4.58 -4.40
C ARG A 180 -4.80 5.44 -5.29
N GLN A 181 -5.63 6.29 -4.70
CA GLN A 181 -6.47 7.24 -5.42
C GLN A 181 -5.63 8.28 -6.19
N LEU A 182 -4.52 8.76 -5.63
CA LEU A 182 -3.60 9.67 -6.32
C LEU A 182 -2.90 9.00 -7.51
N VAL A 183 -2.42 7.77 -7.36
CA VAL A 183 -1.84 6.96 -8.44
C VAL A 183 -2.82 6.86 -9.61
N TRP A 184 -4.07 6.56 -9.28
CA TRP A 184 -5.15 6.40 -10.24
C TRP A 184 -5.62 7.69 -10.91
N ALA A 185 -5.65 8.79 -10.17
CA ALA A 185 -5.92 10.10 -10.74
C ALA A 185 -4.81 10.50 -11.72
N GLY A 186 -3.54 10.25 -11.37
CA GLY A 186 -2.41 10.48 -12.26
C GLY A 186 -2.44 9.58 -13.50
N SER A 187 -2.80 8.31 -13.34
CA SER A 187 -2.93 7.34 -14.44
C SER A 187 -3.95 7.79 -15.49
N ARG A 188 -5.08 8.36 -15.06
CA ARG A 188 -6.13 8.86 -15.97
C ARG A 188 -5.74 10.17 -16.65
N ARG A 189 -5.05 11.08 -15.94
CA ARG A 189 -4.57 12.35 -16.52
C ARG A 189 -3.53 12.18 -17.61
N ASN A 190 -2.74 11.11 -17.58
CA ASN A 190 -1.71 10.84 -18.60
C ASN A 190 -2.23 10.04 -19.80
N ARG A 191 -3.54 9.76 -19.87
CA ARG A 191 -4.19 9.11 -21.03
C ARG A 191 -4.73 10.12 -22.04
N ASP A 192 -5.00 11.34 -21.58
CA ASP A 192 -5.49 12.48 -22.37
C ASP A 192 -4.32 13.31 -22.89
#